data_AF-A0A8J4RBL5-F1
#
_entry.id   AF-A0A8J4RBL5-F1
#
_cell.length_a   1.000
_cell.length_b   1.000
_cell.length_c   1.000
_cell.angle_alpha   90.00
_cell.angle_beta   90.00
_cell.angle_gamma   90.00
#
_symmetry.space_group_name_H-M   'P 1'
#
loop_
_entity.id
_entity.type
_entity.pdbx_description
1 polymer ?
#
loop_
_entity_poly.entity_id
_entity_poly.type
_entity_poly.pdbx_seq_one_letter_code
_entity_poly.pdbx_strand_id
1 'polypeptide(L)'
;MSSTQNQCGKPPISEKDDDPCLYALLLSSSHVFPMVLNAAIELNLFEIIAKASPDAFLSPSEIASKLPTQNPDAPHMLDRMLRLLASYSLLTCSVRTCEDGRVERLYGVSPAGKFYVQNEDGGSVDSISAFALHRATVEVLLNFKTAILEG
;
A
#
# COMPACT_ATOMS: atom_id res chain seq x y z
N MET A 1 -4.02 -46.47 0.51
CA MET A 1 -4.86 -45.29 0.29
C MET A 1 -4.43 -44.24 1.30
N SER A 2 -3.47 -43.38 0.94
CA SER A 2 -3.04 -42.27 1.80
C SER A 2 -3.59 -40.98 1.23
N SER A 3 -4.40 -40.29 2.03
CA SER A 3 -5.04 -39.02 1.71
C SER A 3 -4.00 -37.91 1.84
N THR A 4 -3.66 -37.27 0.73
CA THR A 4 -2.82 -36.08 0.69
C THR A 4 -3.66 -34.88 1.16
N GLN A 5 -3.43 -34.40 2.39
CA GLN A 5 -3.94 -33.11 2.82
C GLN A 5 -3.18 -32.01 2.08
N ASN A 6 -3.87 -31.33 1.16
CA ASN A 6 -3.43 -30.07 0.57
C ASN A 6 -3.41 -29.00 1.68
N GLN A 7 -2.23 -28.64 2.17
CA GLN A 7 -2.05 -27.43 2.94
C GLN A 7 -2.05 -26.24 1.98
N CYS A 8 -3.07 -25.39 2.11
CA CYS A 8 -3.10 -24.07 1.50
C CYS A 8 -1.91 -23.28 2.06
N GLY A 9 -1.03 -22.80 1.16
CA GLY A 9 0.22 -22.13 1.54
C GLY A 9 -0.03 -20.95 2.47
N LYS A 10 0.55 -21.01 3.67
CA LYS A 10 0.64 -19.86 4.58
C LYS A 10 1.33 -18.70 3.83
N PRO A 11 0.77 -17.48 3.80
CA PRO A 11 1.56 -16.31 3.47
C PRO A 11 2.68 -16.15 4.52
N PRO A 12 3.86 -15.62 4.16
CA PRO A 12 5.00 -15.60 5.06
C PRO A 12 4.76 -14.55 6.16
N ILE A 13 4.37 -15.01 7.34
CA ILE A 13 4.29 -14.18 8.55
C ILE A 13 5.19 -14.84 9.58
N SER A 14 6.18 -14.07 10.04
CA SER A 14 7.23 -14.44 10.98
C SER A 14 6.71 -15.27 12.16
N GLU A 15 7.19 -16.50 12.30
CA GLU A 15 6.98 -17.32 13.50
C GLU A 15 7.68 -16.67 14.70
N LYS A 16 6.99 -15.79 15.43
CA LYS A 16 7.32 -15.36 16.81
C LYS A 16 6.17 -14.52 17.38
N ASP A 17 5.49 -15.11 18.37
CA ASP A 17 4.43 -14.53 19.21
C ASP A 17 3.16 -14.04 18.48
N ASP A 18 2.39 -14.98 17.94
CA ASP A 18 1.03 -14.71 17.47
C ASP A 18 0.09 -14.54 18.67
N ASP A 19 -0.17 -13.29 19.09
CA ASP A 19 -1.37 -12.97 19.86
C ASP A 19 -2.58 -13.17 18.91
N PRO A 20 -3.43 -14.19 19.14
CA PRO A 20 -4.55 -14.47 18.24
C PRO A 20 -5.54 -13.31 18.14
N CYS A 21 -5.65 -12.49 19.19
CA CYS A 21 -6.46 -11.28 19.19
C CYS A 21 -5.87 -10.22 18.25
N LEU A 22 -4.55 -10.01 18.30
CA LEU A 22 -3.85 -9.07 17.42
C LEU A 22 -3.97 -9.51 15.96
N TYR A 23 -3.84 -10.80 15.69
CA TYR A 23 -4.00 -11.35 14.35
C TYR A 23 -5.42 -11.18 13.81
N ALA A 24 -6.44 -11.46 14.61
CA ALA A 24 -7.84 -11.23 14.23
C ALA A 24 -8.11 -9.75 13.94
N LEU A 25 -7.52 -8.82 14.71
CA LEU A 25 -7.62 -7.38 14.48
C LEU A 25 -6.95 -6.96 13.16
N LEU A 26 -5.76 -7.50 12.88
CA LEU A 26 -5.05 -7.27 11.61
C LEU A 26 -5.89 -7.73 10.41
N LEU A 27 -6.46 -8.94 10.47
CA LEU A 27 -7.32 -9.47 9.41
C LEU A 27 -8.60 -8.64 9.23
N SER A 28 -9.24 -8.23 10.34
CA SER A 28 -10.44 -7.38 10.29
C SER A 28 -10.17 -6.02 9.67
N SER A 29 -8.95 -5.51 9.81
CA SER A 29 -8.50 -4.24 9.25
C SER A 29 -7.76 -4.38 7.90
N SER A 30 -7.69 -5.59 7.33
CA SER A 30 -6.93 -5.88 6.11
C SER A 30 -7.39 -5.07 4.89
N HIS A 31 -8.66 -4.67 4.86
CA HIS A 31 -9.25 -3.82 3.83
C HIS A 31 -8.64 -2.40 3.77
N VAL A 32 -7.98 -1.93 4.83
CA VAL A 32 -7.35 -0.59 4.86
C VAL A 32 -6.20 -0.50 3.86
N PHE A 33 -5.39 -1.56 3.75
CA PHE A 33 -4.26 -1.60 2.81
C PHE A 33 -4.68 -1.38 1.34
N PRO A 34 -5.60 -2.16 0.75
CA PRO A 34 -5.98 -1.95 -0.65
C PRO A 34 -6.57 -0.56 -0.89
N MET A 35 -7.33 -0.01 0.05
CA MET A 35 -7.86 1.36 -0.08
C MET A 35 -6.75 2.42 -0.10
N VAL A 36 -5.77 2.31 0.79
CA VAL A 36 -4.61 3.23 0.81
C VAL A 36 -3.74 3.07 -0.43
N LEU A 37 -3.53 1.84 -0.90
CA LEU A 37 -2.80 1.57 -2.13
C LEU A 37 -3.47 2.21 -3.35
N ASN A 38 -4.80 2.06 -3.48
CA ASN A 38 -5.54 2.69 -4.58
C ASN A 38 -5.46 4.22 -4.54
N ALA A 39 -5.64 4.83 -3.36
CA ALA A 39 -5.47 6.27 -3.21
C ALA A 39 -4.04 6.72 -3.56
N ALA A 40 -3.02 5.94 -3.21
CA ALA A 40 -1.62 6.24 -3.55
C ALA A 40 -1.35 6.14 -5.06
N ILE A 41 -2.00 5.20 -5.74
CA ILE A 41 -1.98 5.07 -7.21
C ILE A 41 -2.67 6.27 -7.86
N GLU A 42 -3.89 6.63 -7.42
CA GLU A 42 -4.63 7.78 -7.97
C GLU A 42 -3.90 9.11 -7.77
N LEU A 43 -3.21 9.26 -6.64
CA LEU A 43 -2.34 10.41 -6.35
C LEU A 43 -0.99 10.34 -7.06
N ASN A 44 -0.70 9.28 -7.84
CA ASN A 44 0.56 9.06 -8.55
C ASN A 44 1.79 9.10 -7.61
N LEU A 45 1.68 8.61 -6.38
CA LEU A 45 2.75 8.75 -5.38
C LEU A 45 4.02 7.99 -5.78
N PHE A 46 3.88 6.79 -6.35
CA PHE A 46 5.01 5.98 -6.82
C PHE A 46 5.79 6.69 -7.94
N GLU A 47 5.07 7.26 -8.91
CA GLU A 47 5.62 8.09 -9.99
C GLU A 47 6.35 9.33 -9.47
N ILE A 48 5.72 10.04 -8.52
CA ILE A 48 6.28 11.25 -7.92
C ILE A 48 7.64 10.98 -7.26
N ILE A 49 7.77 9.85 -6.56
CA ILE A 49 9.02 9.45 -5.91
C ILE A 49 10.03 8.97 -6.96
N ALA A 50 9.63 8.08 -7.87
CA ALA A 50 10.52 7.53 -8.90
C ALA A 50 11.11 8.60 -9.83
N LYS A 51 10.34 9.64 -10.17
CA LYS A 51 10.77 10.75 -11.03
C LYS A 51 11.85 11.63 -10.40
N ALA A 52 12.05 11.60 -9.08
CA ALA A 52 13.11 12.37 -8.44
C ALA A 52 14.50 11.76 -8.73
N SER A 53 14.63 10.44 -8.63
CA SER A 53 15.77 9.61 -9.04
C SER A 53 15.47 8.15 -8.66
N PRO A 54 16.04 7.13 -9.34
CA PRO A 54 15.86 5.72 -8.98
C PRO A 54 16.16 5.38 -7.51
N ASP A 55 17.06 6.14 -6.87
CA ASP A 55 17.47 5.97 -5.48
C ASP A 55 17.07 7.16 -4.59
N ALA A 56 16.15 8.02 -5.07
CA ALA A 56 15.69 9.18 -4.31
C ALA A 56 14.86 8.77 -3.10
N PHE A 57 15.03 9.54 -2.04
CA PHE A 57 14.18 9.53 -0.86
C PHE A 57 13.54 10.92 -0.74
N LEU A 58 12.21 10.97 -0.71
CA LEU A 58 11.45 12.22 -0.56
C LEU A 58 10.72 12.25 0.78
N SER A 59 10.70 13.42 1.41
CA SER A 59 9.83 13.69 2.54
C SER A 59 8.35 13.77 2.12
N PRO A 60 7.41 13.56 3.05
CA PRO A 60 5.99 13.80 2.80
C PRO A 60 5.69 15.23 2.33
N SER A 61 6.47 16.22 2.78
CA SER A 61 6.34 17.62 2.37
C SER A 61 6.75 17.83 0.91
N GLU A 62 7.85 17.21 0.48
CA GLU A 62 8.30 17.25 -0.92
C GLU A 62 7.37 16.49 -1.87
N ILE A 63 6.71 15.43 -1.38
CA ILE A 63 5.69 14.72 -2.15
C ILE A 63 4.43 15.58 -2.25
N ALA A 64 3.98 16.18 -1.14
CA ALA A 64 2.81 17.05 -1.11
C ALA A 64 2.94 18.26 -2.05
N SER A 65 4.12 18.87 -2.14
CA SER A 65 4.36 20.04 -3.01
C SER A 65 4.27 19.73 -4.51
N LYS A 66 4.33 18.44 -4.89
CA LYS A 66 4.16 17.96 -6.27
C LYS A 66 2.71 17.58 -6.59
N LEU A 67 1.81 17.62 -5.61
CA LEU A 67 0.39 17.38 -5.80
C LEU A 67 -0.37 18.70 -6.02
N PRO A 68 -1.46 18.69 -6.79
CA PRO A 68 -2.33 19.85 -6.95
C PRO A 68 -3.23 20.04 -5.70
N THR A 69 -2.64 20.29 -4.54
CA THR A 69 -3.34 20.41 -3.26
C THR A 69 -2.98 21.70 -2.53
N GLN A 70 -3.99 22.32 -1.92
CA GLN A 70 -3.84 23.47 -1.02
C GLN A 70 -4.07 23.09 0.45
N ASN A 71 -4.20 21.79 0.74
CA ASN A 71 -4.46 21.30 2.08
C ASN A 71 -3.16 21.36 2.92
N PRO A 72 -3.08 22.20 3.98
CA PRO A 72 -1.88 22.30 4.81
C PRO A 72 -1.57 21.00 5.56
N ASP A 73 -2.58 20.14 5.79
CA ASP A 73 -2.41 18.85 6.47
C ASP A 73 -1.98 17.71 5.53
N ALA A 74 -1.89 17.96 4.22
CA ALA A 74 -1.54 16.95 3.23
C ALA A 74 -0.22 16.22 3.53
N PRO A 75 0.89 16.89 3.93
CA PRO A 75 2.13 16.19 4.29
C PRO A 75 1.94 15.17 5.42
N HIS A 76 1.16 15.51 6.45
CA HIS A 76 0.91 14.60 7.57
C HIS A 76 0.02 13.42 7.18
N MET A 77 -1.01 13.66 6.35
CA MET A 77 -1.85 12.59 5.81
C MET A 77 -1.04 11.63 4.92
N LEU A 78 -0.18 12.18 4.06
CA LEU A 78 0.72 11.40 3.21
C LEU A 78 1.70 10.58 4.04
N ASP A 79 2.31 11.13 5.11
CA ASP A 79 3.21 10.35 5.97
C ASP A 79 2.53 9.09 6.52
N ARG A 80 1.26 9.18 6.93
CA ARG A 80 0.50 8.02 7.42
C ARG A 80 0.27 6.98 6.33
N MET A 81 -0.07 7.41 5.11
CA MET A 81 -0.26 6.51 3.97
C MET A 81 1.06 5.84 3.56
N LEU A 82 2.12 6.63 3.38
CA LEU A 82 3.44 6.16 2.96
C LEU A 82 4.04 5.18 3.98
N ARG A 83 3.83 5.43 5.29
CA ARG A 83 4.25 4.51 6.36
C ARG A 83 3.54 3.16 6.28
N LEU A 84 2.25 3.14 5.96
CA LEU A 84 1.52 1.89 5.73
C LEU A 84 2.08 1.16 4.50
N LEU A 85 2.28 1.85 3.38
CA LEU A 85 2.86 1.24 2.18
C LEU A 85 4.28 0.70 2.43
N ALA A 86 5.08 1.38 3.25
CA ALA A 86 6.39 0.92 3.68
C ALA A 86 6.31 -0.33 4.57
N SER A 87 5.32 -0.45 5.46
CA SER A 87 5.14 -1.67 6.27
C SER A 87 4.73 -2.88 5.43
N TYR A 88 4.14 -2.67 4.26
CA TYR A 88 3.87 -3.69 3.24
C TYR A 88 4.99 -3.83 2.21
N SER A 89 6.16 -3.24 2.46
CA SER A 89 7.35 -3.32 1.59
C SER A 89 7.15 -2.80 0.17
N LEU A 90 6.14 -1.95 -0.07
CA LEU A 90 5.98 -1.25 -1.35
C LEU A 90 6.87 0.00 -1.44
N LEU A 91 7.17 0.60 -0.29
CA LEU A 91 8.12 1.70 -0.17
C LEU A 91 9.26 1.32 0.77
N THR A 92 10.41 1.96 0.62
CA THR A 92 11.47 1.99 1.62
C THR A 92 11.31 3.25 2.46
N CYS A 93 11.57 3.15 3.77
CA CYS A 93 11.54 4.29 4.69
C CYS A 93 12.93 4.49 5.28
N SER A 94 13.44 5.72 5.21
CA SER A 94 14.62 6.15 5.94
C SER A 94 14.25 7.30 6.88
N VAL A 95 15.12 7.57 7.85
CA VAL A 95 14.92 8.62 8.85
C VAL A 95 16.10 9.57 8.79
N ARG A 96 15.81 10.87 8.73
CA ARG A 96 16.79 11.96 8.73
C ARG A 96 16.56 12.86 9.93
N THR A 97 17.63 13.22 10.61
CA THR A 97 17.61 14.27 11.63
C THR A 97 18.01 15.60 10.97
N CYS A 98 17.15 16.60 11.07
CA CYS A 98 17.37 17.94 10.56
C CYS A 98 18.28 18.74 11.51
N GLU A 99 18.85 19.86 11.02
CA GLU A 99 19.75 20.72 11.79
C GLU A 99 19.11 21.29 13.06
N ASP A 100 17.78 21.47 13.04
CA ASP A 100 16.98 21.93 14.18
C ASP A 100 16.60 20.79 15.18
N GLY A 101 17.12 19.59 14.97
CA GLY A 101 16.86 18.41 15.80
C GLY A 101 15.54 17.71 15.50
N ARG A 102 14.73 18.19 14.54
CA ARG A 102 13.51 17.48 14.11
C ARG A 102 13.88 16.21 13.36
N VAL A 103 13.07 15.18 13.56
CA VAL A 103 13.22 13.89 12.86
C VAL A 103 12.16 13.81 11.77
N GLU A 104 12.60 13.56 10.55
CA GLU A 104 11.75 13.43 9.38
C GLU A 104 11.92 12.06 8.73
N ARG A 105 10.82 11.48 8.24
CA ARG A 105 10.84 10.26 7.44
C ARG A 105 10.97 10.63 5.97
N LEU A 106 11.76 9.85 5.26
CA LEU A 106 11.87 9.94 3.81
C LEU A 106 11.49 8.60 3.19
N TYR A 107 10.86 8.66 2.02
CA TYR A 107 10.31 7.49 1.34
C TYR A 107 10.93 7.33 -0.04
N GLY A 108 11.35 6.11 -0.35
CA GLY A 108 11.83 5.67 -1.65
C GLY A 108 10.94 4.56 -2.22
N VAL A 109 11.01 4.33 -3.54
CA VAL A 109 10.29 3.22 -4.18
C VAL A 109 11.08 1.92 -3.99
N SER A 110 10.44 0.90 -3.41
CA SER A 110 11.04 -0.43 -3.27
C SER A 110 11.05 -1.20 -4.61
N PRO A 111 11.78 -2.32 -4.73
CA PRO A 111 11.68 -3.19 -5.91
C PRO A 111 10.25 -3.65 -6.24
N ALA A 112 9.41 -3.92 -5.22
CA ALA A 112 8.01 -4.28 -5.44
C ALA A 112 7.16 -3.05 -5.85
N GLY A 113 7.45 -1.89 -5.26
CA GLY A 113 6.81 -0.62 -5.60
C GLY A 113 7.04 -0.19 -7.05
N LYS A 114 8.15 -0.59 -7.68
CA LYS A 114 8.45 -0.28 -9.08
C LYS A 114 7.41 -0.79 -10.06
N PHE A 115 6.65 -1.84 -9.73
CA PHE A 115 5.57 -2.34 -10.59
C PHE A 115 4.34 -1.43 -10.63
N TYR A 116 4.25 -0.44 -9.72
CA TYR A 116 3.23 0.61 -9.71
C TYR A 116 3.71 1.91 -10.37
N VAL A 117 4.90 1.89 -10.98
CA VAL A 117 5.42 2.95 -11.84
C VAL A 117 5.25 2.46 -13.27
N GLN A 118 4.79 3.33 -14.18
CA GLN A 118 4.68 3.02 -15.60
C GLN A 118 6.05 2.64 -16.16
N ASN A 119 6.11 1.46 -16.77
CA ASN A 119 7.30 1.04 -17.51
C ASN A 119 7.39 1.76 -18.87
N GLU A 120 8.45 1.48 -19.63
CA GLU A 120 8.68 2.09 -20.96
C GLU A 120 7.55 1.79 -21.96
N ASP A 121 6.83 0.68 -21.77
CA ASP A 121 5.68 0.27 -22.58
C ASP A 121 4.33 0.85 -22.06
N GLY A 122 4.35 1.67 -21.01
CA GLY A 122 3.16 2.25 -20.37
C GLY A 122 2.36 1.30 -19.48
N GLY A 123 2.86 0.09 -19.23
CA GLY A 123 2.23 -0.92 -18.37
C GLY A 123 2.59 -0.76 -16.89
N SER A 124 1.62 -1.03 -16.02
CA SER A 124 1.81 -1.13 -14.57
C SER A 124 0.75 -2.06 -13.94
N VAL A 125 0.95 -2.50 -12.69
CA VAL A 125 -0.03 -3.35 -11.97
C VAL A 125 -1.13 -2.55 -11.26
N ASP A 126 -1.15 -1.23 -11.44
CA ASP A 126 -2.19 -0.33 -10.93
C ASP A 126 -3.61 -0.74 -11.35
N SER A 127 -3.76 -1.21 -12.59
CA SER A 127 -5.02 -1.69 -13.18
C SER A 127 -5.68 -2.80 -12.35
N ILE A 128 -4.91 -3.65 -11.67
CA ILE A 128 -5.43 -4.69 -10.78
C ILE A 128 -6.08 -4.06 -9.54
N SER A 129 -5.44 -3.04 -8.97
CA SER A 129 -5.97 -2.32 -7.81
C SER A 129 -7.23 -1.55 -8.16
N ALA A 130 -7.21 -0.85 -9.31
CA ALA A 130 -8.37 -0.14 -9.83
C ALA A 130 -9.55 -1.08 -10.12
N PHE A 131 -9.29 -2.26 -10.69
CA PHE A 131 -10.32 -3.27 -10.93
C PHE A 131 -10.91 -3.81 -9.61
N ALA A 132 -10.05 -4.12 -8.63
CA ALA A 132 -10.48 -4.68 -7.35
C ALA A 132 -11.37 -3.72 -6.55
N LEU A 133 -11.12 -2.41 -6.65
CA LEU A 133 -11.86 -1.36 -5.95
C LEU A 133 -12.90 -0.64 -6.82
N HIS A 134 -13.05 -1.07 -8.08
CA HIS A 134 -14.14 -0.59 -8.92
C HIS A 134 -15.48 -0.90 -8.26
N ARG A 135 -16.40 0.08 -8.28
CA ARG A 135 -17.69 -0.02 -7.60
C ARG A 135 -18.44 -1.32 -7.89
N ALA A 136 -18.50 -1.73 -9.16
CA ALA A 136 -19.18 -2.95 -9.55
C ALA A 136 -18.54 -4.21 -8.93
N THR A 137 -17.20 -4.25 -8.85
CA THR A 137 -16.48 -5.36 -8.20
C THR A 137 -16.81 -5.41 -6.71
N VAL A 138 -16.76 -4.27 -6.03
CA VAL A 138 -17.08 -4.17 -4.60
C VAL A 138 -18.53 -4.57 -4.33
N GLU A 139 -19.49 -4.10 -5.14
CA GLU A 139 -20.90 -4.50 -5.02
C GLU A 139 -21.07 -6.03 -5.15
N VAL A 140 -20.37 -6.68 -6.07
CA VAL A 140 -20.40 -8.15 -6.20
C VAL A 140 -19.85 -8.85 -4.96
N LEU A 141 -18.70 -8.40 -4.44
CA LEU A 141 -18.06 -9.00 -3.25
C LEU A 141 -18.95 -8.88 -2.01
N LEU A 142 -19.68 -7.76 -1.85
CA LEU A 142 -20.61 -7.57 -0.73
C LEU A 142 -21.83 -8.50 -0.79
N ASN A 143 -22.15 -9.04 -1.97
CA ASN A 143 -23.27 -9.96 -2.17
C ASN A 143 -22.90 -11.44 -1.99
N PHE A 144 -21.69 -11.78 -1.54
CA PHE A 144 -21.28 -13.18 -1.34
C PHE A 144 -22.25 -13.97 -0.46
N LYS A 145 -22.76 -13.36 0.61
CA LYS A 145 -23.79 -14.01 1.43
C LYS A 145 -25.03 -14.37 0.61
N THR A 146 -25.55 -13.44 -0.17
CA THR A 146 -26.75 -13.62 -1.01
C THR A 146 -26.51 -14.68 -2.07
N ALA A 147 -25.39 -14.62 -2.80
CA ALA A 147 -25.04 -15.61 -3.81
C ALA A 147 -24.95 -17.03 -3.24
N ILE A 148 -24.44 -17.19 -2.01
CA ILE A 148 -24.37 -18.51 -1.34
C ILE A 148 -25.76 -19.01 -0.95
N LEU A 149 -26.65 -18.12 -0.50
CA LEU A 149 -27.97 -18.50 0.02
C LEU A 149 -29.02 -18.64 -1.08
N GLU A 150 -28.91 -17.88 -2.16
CA GLU A 150 -29.99 -17.68 -3.15
C GLU A 150 -29.62 -18.15 -4.56
N GLY A 151 -28.32 -18.28 -4.90
CA GLY A 151 -27.82 -18.67 -6.22
C GLY A 151 -27.53 -17.47 -7.11
#